data_AF-A0A661KPI2-F1
#
_entry.id   AF-A0A661KPI2-F1
#
_cell.length_a   1.000
_cell.length_b   1.000
_cell.length_c   1.000
_cell.angle_alpha   90.00
_cell.angle_beta   90.00
_cell.angle_gamma   90.00
#
_symmetry.space_group_name_H-M   'P 1'
#
loop_
_entity.id
_entity.type
_entity.pdbx_description
1 polymer ?
#
loop_
_entity_poly.entity_id
_entity_poly.type
_entity_poly.pdbx_seq_one_letter_code
_entity_poly.pdbx_strand_id
1 'polypeptide(L)'
;MSELNRYRFFKSKAMYAFNRGDIEDALNYIYFASTIAWNKMLSIHHGIWYDDEMESLLFEIGRLVSKKRSFHKKGSPHSKNRKAVYIASHLYDTGGHSRVLKDWISILFHYFTAQYVYITNVMNEDTFAPYIMSRLEQNGAIIKQLSRKDSYIERIKELGEWIKEDAPDVIILFIHPNDVITVSTLLSFEALPCIIFFNHADHSFWLGKSVADLFVEFRDEGARVSRESRNIPDDRLTVIPLTTEVRLQDAKRGTFQLPESA
;
A
#
# COMPACT_ATOMS: atom_id res chain seq x y z
N MET A 1 27.98 -8.94 -2.83
CA MET A 1 26.86 -9.43 -3.66
C MET A 1 26.06 -8.21 -4.09
N SER A 2 25.77 -8.00 -5.39
CA SER A 2 24.95 -6.86 -5.81
C SER A 2 23.54 -6.94 -5.21
N GLU A 3 22.86 -5.82 -5.02
CA GLU A 3 21.48 -5.81 -4.48
C GLU A 3 20.53 -6.59 -5.37
N LEU A 4 20.71 -6.55 -6.70
CA LEU A 4 19.97 -7.42 -7.62
C LEU A 4 20.18 -8.92 -7.34
N ASN A 5 21.41 -9.33 -7.00
CA ASN A 5 21.68 -10.72 -6.64
C ASN A 5 21.09 -11.08 -5.27
N ARG A 6 21.07 -10.13 -4.31
CA ARG A 6 20.40 -10.32 -3.01
C ARG A 6 18.89 -10.46 -3.18
N TYR A 7 18.28 -9.61 -4.00
CA TYR A 7 16.88 -9.69 -4.39
C TYR A 7 16.55 -11.07 -4.98
N ARG A 8 17.29 -11.50 -6.02
CA ARG A 8 17.11 -12.81 -6.66
C ARG A 8 17.31 -13.97 -5.68
N PHE A 9 18.28 -13.85 -4.77
CA PHE A 9 18.51 -14.84 -3.73
C PHE A 9 17.29 -14.99 -2.82
N PHE A 10 16.76 -13.89 -2.26
CA PHE A 10 15.59 -13.95 -1.39
C PHE A 10 14.32 -14.37 -2.13
N LYS A 11 14.15 -13.95 -3.39
CA LYS A 11 13.08 -14.46 -4.26
C LYS A 11 13.14 -15.98 -4.41
N SER A 12 14.33 -16.53 -4.68
CA SER A 12 14.51 -17.99 -4.78
C SER A 12 14.24 -18.72 -3.47
N LYS A 13 14.58 -18.11 -2.33
CA LYS A 13 14.27 -18.64 -1.00
C LYS A 13 12.78 -18.65 -0.71
N ALA A 14 12.05 -17.60 -1.12
CA ALA A 14 10.60 -17.57 -1.02
C ALA A 14 9.94 -18.73 -1.77
N MET A 15 10.34 -18.95 -3.03
CA MET A 15 9.84 -20.08 -3.85
C MET A 15 10.16 -21.42 -3.22
N TYR A 16 11.40 -21.60 -2.73
CA TYR A 16 11.82 -22.84 -2.08
C TYR A 16 11.04 -23.12 -0.78
N ALA A 17 10.84 -22.11 0.06
CA ALA A 17 10.06 -22.22 1.30
C ALA A 17 8.60 -22.61 1.00
N PHE A 18 7.98 -21.93 0.03
CA PHE A 18 6.61 -22.23 -0.39
C PHE A 18 6.45 -23.67 -0.90
N ASN A 19 7.36 -24.14 -1.75
CA ASN A 19 7.34 -25.51 -2.29
C ASN A 19 7.48 -26.60 -1.20
N ARG A 20 8.04 -26.25 -0.03
CA ARG A 20 8.12 -27.13 1.14
C ARG A 20 6.93 -27.01 2.09
N GLY A 21 5.97 -26.13 1.79
CA GLY A 21 4.83 -25.83 2.64
C GLY A 21 5.12 -24.86 3.78
N ASP A 22 6.28 -24.19 3.78
CA ASP A 22 6.65 -23.20 4.80
C ASP A 22 6.19 -21.81 4.39
N ILE A 23 4.93 -21.49 4.72
CA ILE A 23 4.25 -20.28 4.27
C ILE A 23 4.75 -19.02 4.99
N GLU A 24 5.07 -19.11 6.28
CA GLU A 24 5.61 -17.97 7.04
C GLU A 24 6.98 -17.55 6.51
N ASP A 25 7.88 -18.51 6.29
CA ASP A 25 9.19 -18.22 5.71
C ASP A 25 9.06 -17.68 4.28
N ALA A 26 8.14 -18.22 3.48
CA ALA A 26 7.88 -17.70 2.14
C ALA A 26 7.48 -16.21 2.18
N LEU A 27 6.51 -15.85 3.02
CA LEU A 27 6.07 -14.46 3.21
C LEU A 27 7.20 -13.56 3.70
N ASN A 28 7.98 -14.03 4.67
CA ASN A 28 9.13 -13.31 5.20
C ASN A 28 10.21 -13.04 4.14
N TYR A 29 10.51 -14.03 3.30
CA TYR A 29 11.46 -13.87 2.20
C TYR A 29 10.95 -12.93 1.11
N ILE A 30 9.64 -12.93 0.79
CA ILE A 30 9.04 -11.96 -0.13
C ILE A 30 9.13 -10.55 0.46
N TYR A 31 8.83 -10.39 1.75
CA TYR A 31 8.99 -9.13 2.47
C TYR A 31 10.43 -8.61 2.36
N PHE A 32 11.44 -9.45 2.65
CA PHE A 32 12.85 -9.06 2.54
C PHE A 32 13.27 -8.74 1.11
N ALA A 33 12.90 -9.56 0.13
CA ALA A 33 13.19 -9.31 -1.28
C ALA A 33 12.61 -7.96 -1.73
N SER A 34 11.34 -7.71 -1.41
CA SER A 34 10.63 -6.47 -1.74
C SER A 34 11.23 -5.27 -1.02
N THR A 35 11.66 -5.44 0.23
CA THR A 35 12.36 -4.39 1.01
C THR A 35 13.69 -4.01 0.38
N ILE A 36 14.46 -4.99 -0.14
CA ILE A 36 15.71 -4.75 -0.85
C ILE A 36 15.47 -4.04 -2.18
N ALA A 37 14.43 -4.45 -2.93
CA ALA A 37 14.09 -3.83 -4.20
C ALA A 37 13.56 -2.40 -4.01
N TRP A 38 12.81 -2.15 -2.93
CA TRP A 38 12.30 -0.82 -2.57
C TRP A 38 13.40 0.11 -2.05
N ASN A 39 14.19 -0.33 -1.07
CA ASN A 39 15.15 0.54 -0.38
C ASN A 39 16.39 0.80 -1.25
N LYS A 40 16.46 2.04 -1.74
CA LYS A 40 17.57 2.61 -2.52
C LYS A 40 18.87 2.82 -1.74
N MET A 41 18.99 2.32 -0.51
CA MET A 41 20.02 2.79 0.43
C MET A 41 21.47 2.59 -0.09
N LEU A 42 21.73 1.74 -1.10
CA LEU A 42 23.11 1.47 -1.53
C LEU A 42 23.39 1.35 -3.04
N SER A 43 22.45 1.43 -3.98
CA SER A 43 22.77 1.33 -5.43
C SER A 43 21.63 1.75 -6.38
N ILE A 44 22.05 2.08 -7.61
CA ILE A 44 21.28 2.42 -8.82
C ILE A 44 20.01 1.57 -8.97
N HIS A 45 18.90 2.19 -9.42
CA HIS A 45 17.66 1.48 -9.73
C HIS A 45 17.93 0.35 -10.75
N HIS A 46 17.72 -0.91 -10.36
CA HIS A 46 18.12 -2.10 -11.16
C HIS A 46 17.15 -2.43 -12.30
N GLY A 47 16.23 -1.52 -12.63
CA GLY A 47 15.22 -1.71 -13.68
C GLY A 47 14.04 -2.63 -13.28
N ILE A 48 13.98 -3.06 -12.01
CA ILE A 48 12.87 -3.87 -11.49
C ILE A 48 11.88 -2.92 -10.81
N TRP A 49 10.68 -2.83 -11.37
CA TRP A 49 9.62 -1.93 -10.90
C TRP A 49 8.46 -2.66 -10.22
N TYR A 50 8.31 -3.96 -10.52
CA TYR A 50 7.31 -4.89 -10.01
C TYR A 50 7.78 -6.32 -10.32
N ASP A 51 7.12 -7.36 -9.78
CA ASP A 51 7.45 -8.76 -10.07
C ASP A 51 6.21 -9.66 -10.08
N ASP A 52 5.75 -10.04 -11.29
CA ASP A 52 4.56 -10.87 -11.47
C ASP A 52 4.69 -12.27 -10.86
N GLU A 53 5.91 -12.80 -10.74
CA GLU A 53 6.15 -14.13 -10.17
C GLU A 53 5.96 -14.09 -8.64
N MET A 54 6.40 -13.01 -7.99
CA MET A 54 6.15 -12.80 -6.56
C MET A 54 4.66 -12.52 -6.28
N GLU A 55 3.99 -11.76 -7.14
CA GLU A 55 2.54 -11.54 -7.06
C GLU A 55 1.76 -12.86 -7.20
N SER A 56 2.16 -13.72 -8.13
CA SER A 56 1.57 -15.06 -8.31
C SER A 56 1.80 -15.95 -7.09
N LEU A 57 2.98 -15.87 -6.47
CA LEU A 57 3.27 -16.58 -5.23
C LEU A 57 2.40 -16.07 -4.06
N LEU A 58 2.21 -14.76 -3.92
CA LEU A 58 1.34 -14.16 -2.91
C LEU A 58 -0.13 -14.55 -3.13
N PHE A 59 -0.59 -14.67 -4.38
CA PHE A 59 -1.92 -15.19 -4.70
C PHE A 59 -2.10 -16.63 -4.20
N GLU A 60 -1.13 -17.50 -4.49
CA GLU A 60 -1.16 -18.89 -4.06
C GLU A 60 -1.11 -19.03 -2.53
N ILE A 61 -0.28 -18.24 -1.85
CA ILE A 61 -0.24 -18.14 -0.38
C ILE A 61 -1.60 -17.68 0.17
N GLY A 62 -2.16 -16.59 -0.37
CA GLY A 62 -3.46 -16.07 0.05
C GLY A 62 -4.55 -17.13 -0.07
N ARG A 63 -4.56 -17.90 -1.16
CA ARG A 63 -5.52 -19.00 -1.38
C ARG A 63 -5.38 -20.10 -0.32
N LEU A 64 -4.16 -20.46 0.07
CA LEU A 64 -3.89 -21.47 1.09
C LEU A 64 -4.29 -21.01 2.49
N VAL A 65 -3.95 -19.77 2.85
CA VAL A 65 -4.21 -19.21 4.19
C VAL A 65 -5.70 -19.05 4.46
N SER A 66 -6.45 -18.58 3.46
CA SER A 66 -7.77 -18.02 3.67
C SER A 66 -8.94 -18.85 3.13
N LYS A 67 -8.68 -20.00 2.49
CA LYS A 67 -9.66 -20.87 1.79
C LYS A 67 -10.75 -20.04 1.07
N LYS A 68 -10.47 -19.61 -0.17
CA LYS A 68 -11.40 -18.89 -1.10
C LYS A 68 -12.50 -18.09 -0.39
N ARG A 69 -12.21 -16.82 -0.12
CA ARG A 69 -13.18 -15.90 0.50
C ARG A 69 -14.08 -15.33 -0.59
N SER A 70 -15.38 -15.57 -0.50
CA SER A 70 -16.34 -14.81 -1.30
C SER A 70 -16.69 -13.52 -0.56
N PHE A 71 -16.57 -12.40 -1.25
CA PHE A 71 -17.20 -11.16 -0.81
C PHE A 71 -18.59 -11.10 -1.43
N HIS A 72 -19.62 -10.99 -0.61
CA HIS A 72 -21.00 -10.87 -1.07
C HIS A 72 -21.52 -9.48 -0.77
N LYS A 73 -21.19 -8.52 -1.63
CA LYS A 73 -21.86 -7.22 -1.65
C LYS A 73 -21.96 -6.68 -3.06
N LYS A 74 -23.19 -6.63 -3.60
CA LYS A 74 -23.52 -5.77 -4.75
C LYS A 74 -23.91 -4.39 -4.22
N GLY A 75 -22.93 -3.52 -4.03
CA GLY A 75 -23.19 -2.12 -3.74
C GLY A 75 -23.73 -1.43 -5.01
N SER A 76 -24.83 -0.70 -4.88
CA SER A 76 -25.23 0.26 -5.92
C SER A 76 -24.29 1.47 -5.85
N PRO A 77 -23.76 1.98 -6.98
CA PRO A 77 -22.94 3.20 -7.02
C PRO A 77 -23.64 4.43 -6.41
N HIS A 78 -24.96 4.39 -6.22
CA HIS A 78 -25.78 5.50 -5.71
C HIS A 78 -26.35 5.23 -4.31
N SER A 79 -25.86 4.21 -3.61
CA SER A 79 -26.21 3.98 -2.20
C SER A 79 -25.80 5.20 -1.36
N LYS A 80 -26.71 5.68 -0.50
CA LYS A 80 -26.38 6.69 0.53
C LYS A 80 -25.56 6.13 1.69
N ASN A 81 -25.34 4.82 1.73
CA ASN A 81 -24.66 4.14 2.84
C ASN A 81 -23.36 3.47 2.34
N ARG A 82 -22.42 4.29 1.87
CA ARG A 82 -21.12 3.80 1.36
C ARG A 82 -20.08 3.79 2.46
N LYS A 83 -19.29 2.73 2.52
CA LYS A 83 -18.17 2.60 3.45
C LYS A 83 -16.85 2.59 2.69
N ALA A 84 -15.84 3.27 3.20
CA ALA A 84 -14.48 3.24 2.67
C ALA A 84 -13.54 2.56 3.67
N VAL A 85 -12.65 1.72 3.17
CA VAL A 85 -11.53 1.16 3.94
C VAL A 85 -10.23 1.69 3.35
N TYR A 86 -9.42 2.34 4.18
CA TYR A 86 -8.06 2.71 3.86
C TYR A 86 -7.13 1.69 4.50
N ILE A 87 -6.28 1.01 3.73
CA ILE A 87 -5.30 0.06 4.26
C ILE A 87 -3.93 0.73 4.23
N ALA A 88 -3.32 0.87 5.39
CA ALA A 88 -1.98 1.43 5.55
C ALA A 88 -1.03 0.40 6.16
N SER A 89 0.21 0.35 5.67
CA SER A 89 1.18 -0.59 6.23
C SER A 89 1.68 -0.16 7.61
N HIS A 90 1.89 1.15 7.75
CA HIS A 90 2.35 1.81 8.96
C HIS A 90 1.96 3.29 8.89
N LEU A 91 1.75 3.95 10.03
CA LEU A 91 1.55 5.40 10.08
C LEU A 91 2.68 6.09 10.83
N TYR A 92 2.92 7.34 10.48
CA TYR A 92 3.94 8.19 11.07
C TYR A 92 3.36 9.57 11.38
N ASP A 93 3.77 10.15 12.51
CA ASP A 93 3.44 11.55 12.86
C ASP A 93 4.14 12.56 11.94
N THR A 94 5.18 12.12 11.23
CA THR A 94 5.94 12.91 10.27
C THR A 94 5.95 12.23 8.90
N GLY A 95 6.21 13.00 7.85
CA GLY A 95 6.24 12.51 6.47
C GLY A 95 4.95 12.77 5.69
N GLY A 96 5.05 12.67 4.36
CA GLY A 96 3.96 13.01 3.45
C GLY A 96 2.86 11.94 3.37
N HIS A 97 3.22 10.66 3.46
CA HIS A 97 2.29 9.55 3.22
C HIS A 97 1.09 9.53 4.18
N SER A 98 1.34 9.53 5.49
CA SER A 98 0.26 9.60 6.50
C SER A 98 -0.54 10.90 6.43
N ARG A 99 0.10 12.00 6.01
CA ARG A 99 -0.57 13.30 5.85
C ARG A 99 -1.57 13.27 4.68
N VAL A 100 -1.17 12.70 3.54
CA VAL A 100 -2.08 12.55 2.37
C VAL A 100 -3.26 11.67 2.72
N LEU A 101 -3.05 10.56 3.44
CA LEU A 101 -4.14 9.74 3.96
C LEU A 101 -5.14 10.57 4.80
N LYS A 102 -4.62 11.36 5.74
CA LYS A 102 -5.44 12.26 6.58
C LYS A 102 -6.22 13.28 5.75
N ASP A 103 -5.59 13.86 4.72
CA ASP A 103 -6.25 14.81 3.82
C ASP A 103 -7.36 14.13 3.00
N TRP A 104 -7.14 12.91 2.49
CA TRP A 104 -8.15 12.15 1.76
C TRP A 104 -9.36 11.81 2.60
N ILE A 105 -9.16 11.32 3.83
CA ILE A 105 -10.25 11.03 4.77
C ILE A 105 -11.10 12.27 5.04
N SER A 106 -10.45 13.43 5.19
CA SER A 106 -11.14 14.71 5.41
C SER A 106 -11.95 15.15 4.20
N ILE A 107 -11.35 15.14 3.01
CA ILE A 107 -12.02 15.53 1.75
C ILE A 107 -13.20 14.62 1.44
N LEU A 108 -13.05 13.32 1.71
CA LEU A 108 -14.03 12.30 1.38
C LEU A 108 -15.09 12.08 2.49
N PHE A 109 -15.03 12.83 3.59
CA PHE A 109 -15.88 12.66 4.76
C PHE A 109 -17.38 12.62 4.42
N HIS A 110 -17.86 13.53 3.58
CA HIS A 110 -19.29 13.60 3.23
C HIS A 110 -19.75 12.56 2.20
N TYR A 111 -18.83 11.78 1.60
CA TYR A 111 -19.14 10.76 0.59
C TYR A 111 -19.35 9.37 1.18
N PHE A 112 -18.95 9.15 2.43
CA PHE A 112 -19.01 7.84 3.09
C PHE A 112 -19.70 7.95 4.44
N THR A 113 -20.55 6.97 4.77
CA THR A 113 -21.19 6.84 6.08
C THR A 113 -20.26 6.27 7.15
N ALA A 114 -19.23 5.53 6.74
CA ALA A 114 -18.15 5.09 7.61
C ALA A 114 -16.82 5.04 6.84
N GLN A 115 -15.75 5.43 7.52
CA GLN A 115 -14.39 5.34 7.01
C GLN A 115 -13.54 4.57 8.01
N TYR A 116 -12.85 3.53 7.55
CA TYR A 116 -11.99 2.70 8.38
C TYR A 116 -10.54 2.87 7.95
N VAL A 117 -9.61 2.88 8.90
CA VAL A 117 -8.17 2.80 8.63
C VAL A 117 -7.66 1.50 9.22
N TYR A 118 -7.26 0.56 8.37
CA TYR A 118 -6.65 -0.69 8.79
C TYR A 118 -5.14 -0.59 8.68
N ILE A 119 -4.45 -0.88 9.78
CA ILE A 119 -2.99 -0.82 9.87
C ILE A 119 -2.44 -2.24 9.91
N THR A 120 -1.59 -2.61 8.95
CA THR A 120 -1.12 -4.01 8.83
C THR A 120 0.12 -4.35 9.66
N ASN A 121 0.90 -3.32 10.05
CA ASN A 121 2.16 -3.49 10.76
C ASN A 121 3.12 -4.46 10.07
N VAL A 122 3.15 -4.48 8.72
CA VAL A 122 4.01 -5.39 7.93
C VAL A 122 5.49 -5.31 8.35
N MET A 123 5.92 -4.16 8.88
CA MET A 123 7.27 -3.94 9.38
C MET A 123 7.60 -4.69 10.68
N ASN A 124 6.67 -5.50 11.19
CA ASN A 124 6.78 -6.23 12.46
C ASN A 124 6.95 -5.30 13.67
N GLU A 125 6.41 -4.09 13.57
CA GLU A 125 6.42 -3.05 14.58
C GLU A 125 5.00 -2.49 14.69
N ASP A 126 4.56 -2.22 15.92
CA ASP A 126 3.25 -1.60 16.13
C ASP A 126 3.35 -0.14 15.77
N THR A 127 2.45 0.31 14.91
CA THR A 127 2.30 1.73 14.63
C THR A 127 2.04 2.50 15.92
N PHE A 128 2.89 3.49 16.19
CA PHE A 128 2.72 4.45 17.26
C PHE A 128 2.90 5.86 16.69
N ALA A 129 1.78 6.47 16.30
CA ALA A 129 1.73 7.80 15.71
C ALA A 129 0.55 8.58 16.31
N PRO A 130 0.63 8.95 17.60
CA PRO A 130 -0.50 9.50 18.36
C PRO A 130 -1.08 10.78 17.75
N TYR A 131 -0.24 11.63 17.14
CA TYR A 131 -0.73 12.85 16.52
C TYR A 131 -1.58 12.54 15.28
N ILE A 132 -1.07 11.74 14.34
CA ILE A 132 -1.82 11.46 13.11
C ILE A 132 -3.05 10.59 13.40
N MET A 133 -2.95 9.60 14.29
CA MET A 133 -4.07 8.75 14.68
C MET A 133 -5.21 9.57 15.29
N SER A 134 -4.89 10.49 16.22
CA SER A 134 -5.89 11.39 16.79
C SER A 134 -6.56 12.28 15.73
N ARG A 135 -5.83 12.72 14.71
CA ARG A 135 -6.40 13.50 13.60
C ARG A 135 -7.32 12.68 12.70
N LEU A 136 -6.97 11.42 12.42
CA LEU A 136 -7.81 10.52 11.64
C LEU A 136 -9.14 10.25 12.39
N GLU A 137 -9.09 10.00 13.69
CA GLU A 137 -10.27 9.81 14.54
C GLU A 137 -11.13 11.08 14.64
N GLN A 138 -10.51 12.26 14.79
CA GLN A 138 -11.22 13.55 14.75
C GLN A 138 -11.95 13.79 13.43
N ASN A 139 -11.43 13.24 12.32
CA ASN A 139 -12.07 13.24 11.02
C ASN A 139 -13.08 12.09 10.84
N GLY A 140 -13.46 11.40 11.92
CA GLY A 140 -14.47 10.34 11.94
C GLY A 140 -14.01 8.98 11.44
N ALA A 141 -12.70 8.75 11.28
CA ALA A 141 -12.19 7.44 10.90
C ALA A 141 -12.14 6.48 12.10
N ILE A 142 -12.50 5.22 11.86
CA ILE A 142 -12.36 4.12 12.82
C ILE A 142 -11.05 3.40 12.53
N ILE A 143 -10.10 3.43 13.47
CA ILE A 143 -8.79 2.80 13.30
C ILE A 143 -8.82 1.37 13.86
N LYS A 144 -8.34 0.40 13.06
CA LYS A 144 -8.04 -0.97 13.49
C LYS A 144 -6.58 -1.29 13.16
N GLN A 145 -5.87 -1.95 14.06
CA GLN A 145 -4.44 -2.24 13.89
C GLN A 145 -4.15 -3.71 14.19
N LEU A 146 -3.54 -4.41 13.23
CA LEU A 146 -3.13 -5.80 13.39
C LEU A 146 -2.02 -5.90 14.44
N SER A 147 -2.05 -6.93 15.28
CA SER A 147 -1.01 -7.15 16.27
C SER A 147 0.32 -7.52 15.60
N ARG A 148 1.40 -6.78 15.87
CA ARG A 148 2.74 -7.15 15.39
C ARG A 148 3.23 -8.51 15.91
N LYS A 149 2.66 -9.00 17.02
CA LYS A 149 3.08 -10.26 17.65
C LYS A 149 2.57 -11.47 16.88
N ASP A 150 1.59 -11.26 16.03
CA ASP A 150 0.94 -12.31 15.28
C ASP A 150 1.73 -12.60 14.01
N SER A 151 1.71 -13.85 13.60
CA SER A 151 2.42 -14.29 12.40
C SER A 151 1.86 -13.63 11.13
N TYR A 152 2.56 -13.70 10.00
CA TYR A 152 2.01 -13.12 8.76
C TYR A 152 0.67 -13.78 8.39
N ILE A 153 0.54 -15.09 8.57
CA ILE A 153 -0.67 -15.86 8.32
C ILE A 153 -1.84 -15.36 9.16
N GLU A 154 -1.64 -15.17 10.47
CA GLU A 154 -2.72 -14.71 11.36
C GLU A 154 -3.15 -13.28 11.01
N ARG A 155 -2.21 -12.39 10.68
CA ARG A 155 -2.50 -11.04 10.20
C ARG A 155 -3.25 -11.03 8.87
N ILE A 156 -2.90 -11.91 7.93
CA ILE A 156 -3.64 -12.08 6.66
C ILE A 156 -5.07 -12.54 6.94
N LYS A 157 -5.25 -13.50 7.87
CA LYS A 157 -6.58 -14.00 8.22
C LYS A 157 -7.44 -12.89 8.82
N GLU A 158 -6.91 -12.21 9.83
CA GLU A 158 -7.58 -11.14 10.58
C GLU A 158 -7.96 -9.98 9.67
N LEU A 159 -7.02 -9.47 8.84
CA LEU A 159 -7.28 -8.37 7.92
C LEU A 159 -8.46 -8.67 7.00
N GLY A 160 -8.50 -9.89 6.43
CA GLY A 160 -9.61 -10.21 5.55
C GLY A 160 -10.91 -10.53 6.30
N GLU A 161 -10.89 -10.86 7.60
CA GLU A 161 -12.14 -10.95 8.38
C GLU A 161 -12.70 -9.54 8.65
N TRP A 162 -11.84 -8.54 8.93
CA TRP A 162 -12.29 -7.15 9.00
C TRP A 162 -12.89 -6.66 7.69
N ILE A 163 -12.27 -6.99 6.55
CA ILE A 163 -12.80 -6.62 5.23
C ILE A 163 -14.19 -7.24 5.02
N LYS A 164 -14.41 -8.51 5.39
CA LYS A 164 -15.73 -9.15 5.30
C LYS A 164 -16.75 -8.51 6.24
N GLU A 165 -16.37 -8.28 7.49
CA GLU A 165 -17.25 -7.76 8.54
C GLU A 165 -17.72 -6.34 8.23
N ASP A 166 -16.78 -5.45 7.93
CA ASP A 166 -17.10 -4.05 7.67
C ASP A 166 -17.72 -3.85 6.28
N ALA A 167 -17.44 -4.77 5.36
CA ALA A 167 -18.01 -4.86 4.02
C ALA A 167 -17.93 -3.53 3.24
N PRO A 168 -16.71 -3.05 2.91
CA PRO A 168 -16.52 -1.77 2.25
C PRO A 168 -17.08 -1.72 0.82
N ASP A 169 -17.34 -0.51 0.34
CA ASP A 169 -17.73 -0.23 -1.04
C ASP A 169 -16.56 0.26 -1.90
N VAL A 170 -15.44 0.61 -1.25
CA VAL A 170 -14.15 0.92 -1.87
C VAL A 170 -13.02 0.60 -0.89
N ILE A 171 -11.92 0.07 -1.40
CA ILE A 171 -10.67 -0.12 -0.65
C ILE A 171 -9.62 0.82 -1.25
N ILE A 172 -8.91 1.56 -0.41
CA ILE A 172 -7.89 2.52 -0.82
C ILE A 172 -6.57 2.13 -0.15
N LEU A 173 -5.56 1.82 -0.96
CA LEU A 173 -4.28 1.31 -0.50
C LEU A 173 -3.28 2.46 -0.32
N PHE A 174 -2.89 2.66 0.94
CA PHE A 174 -1.77 3.48 1.40
C PHE A 174 -0.67 2.57 1.95
N ILE A 175 -0.34 1.51 1.20
CA ILE A 175 0.60 0.49 1.64
C ILE A 175 2.03 0.82 1.25
N HIS A 176 2.99 0.35 2.03
CA HIS A 176 4.40 0.32 1.68
C HIS A 176 4.65 -0.70 0.55
N PRO A 177 5.71 -0.50 -0.24
CA PRO A 177 6.08 -1.40 -1.34
C PRO A 177 6.27 -2.87 -1.01
N ASN A 178 6.52 -3.21 0.25
CA ASN A 178 6.81 -4.55 0.74
C ASN A 178 5.63 -5.17 1.53
N ASP A 179 4.41 -4.63 1.42
CA ASP A 179 3.26 -5.12 2.20
C ASP A 179 2.68 -6.44 1.67
N VAL A 180 3.34 -7.53 2.06
CA VAL A 180 2.92 -8.90 1.74
C VAL A 180 1.58 -9.28 2.38
N ILE A 181 1.20 -8.65 3.50
CA ILE A 181 -0.04 -8.97 4.24
C ILE A 181 -1.23 -8.47 3.46
N THR A 182 -1.22 -7.19 3.07
CA THR A 182 -2.30 -6.59 2.29
C THR A 182 -2.48 -7.32 0.97
N VAL A 183 -1.39 -7.51 0.21
CA VAL A 183 -1.44 -8.10 -1.12
C VAL A 183 -1.93 -9.55 -1.07
N SER A 184 -1.41 -10.39 -0.16
CA SER A 184 -1.88 -11.77 0.00
C SER A 184 -3.34 -11.84 0.44
N THR A 185 -3.77 -10.93 1.31
CA THR A 185 -5.16 -10.88 1.79
C THR A 185 -6.11 -10.57 0.65
N LEU A 186 -5.86 -9.52 -0.12
CA LEU A 186 -6.76 -9.08 -1.19
C LEU A 186 -6.82 -10.11 -2.33
N LEU A 187 -5.68 -10.71 -2.69
CA LEU A 187 -5.62 -11.79 -3.69
C LEU A 187 -6.36 -13.06 -3.28
N SER A 188 -6.65 -13.24 -1.99
CA SER A 188 -7.39 -14.42 -1.50
C SER A 188 -8.91 -14.35 -1.72
N PHE A 189 -9.43 -13.18 -2.13
CA PHE A 189 -10.84 -12.98 -2.40
C PHE A 189 -11.19 -13.28 -3.86
N GLU A 190 -12.34 -13.92 -4.10
CA GLU A 190 -12.85 -14.14 -5.46
C GLU A 190 -13.46 -12.88 -6.07
N ALA A 191 -13.93 -11.97 -5.23
CA ALA A 191 -14.47 -10.67 -5.62
C ALA A 191 -14.18 -9.68 -4.49
N LEU A 192 -13.89 -8.43 -4.85
CA LEU A 192 -13.73 -7.31 -3.93
C LEU A 192 -14.41 -6.07 -4.51
N PRO A 193 -14.73 -5.05 -3.70
CA PRO A 193 -15.09 -3.73 -4.23
C PRO A 193 -13.90 -3.12 -4.98
N CYS A 194 -14.15 -2.01 -5.67
CA CYS A 194 -13.10 -1.25 -6.36
C CYS A 194 -11.92 -0.95 -5.43
N ILE A 195 -10.71 -1.26 -5.89
CA ILE A 195 -9.45 -1.06 -5.17
C ILE A 195 -8.66 0.06 -5.83
N ILE A 196 -8.38 1.11 -5.06
CA ILE A 196 -7.60 2.27 -5.50
C ILE A 196 -6.22 2.21 -4.85
N PHE A 197 -5.15 2.21 -5.64
CA PHE A 197 -3.77 2.19 -5.13
C PHE A 197 -3.16 3.60 -5.19
N PHE A 198 -2.84 4.19 -4.04
CA PHE A 198 -2.11 5.45 -3.99
C PHE A 198 -0.60 5.19 -4.11
N ASN A 199 -0.03 5.50 -5.28
CA ASN A 199 1.37 5.24 -5.57
C ASN A 199 2.28 6.37 -5.03
N HIS A 200 2.71 6.22 -3.78
CA HIS A 200 3.69 7.10 -3.15
C HIS A 200 5.15 6.74 -3.49
N ALA A 201 5.39 5.60 -4.14
CA ALA A 201 6.68 5.01 -4.42
C ALA A 201 6.92 4.87 -5.94
N ASP A 202 6.46 5.86 -6.70
CA ASP A 202 6.52 5.91 -8.17
C ASP A 202 7.92 5.70 -8.75
N HIS A 203 8.95 6.04 -7.98
CA HIS A 203 10.37 5.98 -8.28
C HIS A 203 11.07 4.67 -7.88
N SER A 204 10.34 3.67 -7.40
CA SER A 204 10.92 2.40 -6.91
C SER A 204 10.02 1.19 -7.15
N PHE A 205 10.54 0.00 -6.83
CA PHE A 205 9.80 -1.26 -6.82
C PHE A 205 8.64 -1.21 -5.82
N TRP A 206 7.52 -1.87 -6.13
CA TRP A 206 6.47 -2.21 -5.15
C TRP A 206 5.65 -3.45 -5.55
N LEU A 207 5.03 -4.06 -4.54
CA LEU A 207 3.98 -5.08 -4.64
C LEU A 207 2.58 -4.44 -4.69
N GLY A 208 1.61 -5.18 -5.22
CA GLY A 208 0.19 -4.81 -5.26
C GLY A 208 -0.33 -4.44 -6.65
N LYS A 209 0.42 -4.77 -7.72
CA LYS A 209 -0.01 -4.49 -9.10
C LYS A 209 -1.24 -5.31 -9.47
N SER A 210 -1.31 -6.53 -8.96
CA SER A 210 -2.34 -7.52 -9.29
C SER A 210 -3.68 -7.28 -8.60
N VAL A 211 -3.72 -6.43 -7.56
CA VAL A 211 -4.93 -6.24 -6.72
C VAL A 211 -5.72 -4.97 -7.03
N ALA A 212 -5.09 -3.93 -7.56
CA ALA A 212 -5.75 -2.63 -7.70
C ALA A 212 -6.56 -2.54 -8.99
N ASP A 213 -7.71 -1.88 -9.00
CA ASP A 213 -8.45 -1.54 -10.22
C ASP A 213 -7.94 -0.22 -10.82
N LEU A 214 -7.66 0.76 -9.96
CA LEU A 214 -7.21 2.10 -10.32
C LEU A 214 -5.92 2.46 -9.58
N PHE A 215 -4.95 3.03 -10.29
CA PHE A 215 -3.70 3.55 -9.73
C PHE A 215 -3.74 5.07 -9.74
N VAL A 216 -3.51 5.67 -8.57
CA VAL A 216 -3.44 7.10 -8.36
C VAL A 216 -1.99 7.50 -8.20
N GLU A 217 -1.49 8.20 -9.20
CA GLU A 217 -0.19 8.86 -9.20
C GLU A 217 -0.36 10.31 -8.74
N PHE A 218 0.72 10.93 -8.28
CA PHE A 218 0.68 12.33 -7.83
C PHE A 218 1.41 13.30 -8.74
N ARG A 219 2.02 12.79 -9.82
CA ARG A 219 2.72 13.57 -10.86
C ARG A 219 2.80 12.80 -12.16
N ASP A 220 2.92 13.51 -13.26
CA ASP A 220 2.92 12.93 -14.61
C ASP A 220 4.09 11.97 -14.85
N GLU A 221 5.27 12.20 -14.26
CA GLU A 221 6.38 11.27 -14.45
C GLU A 221 6.13 9.94 -13.73
N GLY A 222 5.41 9.94 -12.61
CA GLY A 222 4.99 8.71 -11.93
C GLY A 222 4.05 7.90 -12.81
N ALA A 223 3.06 8.57 -13.42
CA ALA A 223 2.17 7.97 -14.41
C ALA A 223 2.92 7.43 -15.64
N ARG A 224 3.93 8.16 -16.12
CA ARG A 224 4.79 7.68 -17.22
C ARG A 224 5.53 6.40 -16.82
N VAL A 225 6.14 6.35 -15.63
CA VAL A 225 6.82 5.13 -15.14
C VAL A 225 5.82 3.98 -15.00
N SER A 226 4.64 4.23 -14.45
CA SER A 226 3.61 3.20 -14.30
C SER A 226 3.12 2.65 -15.64
N ARG A 227 2.98 3.50 -16.66
CA ARG A 227 2.68 3.08 -18.04
C ARG A 227 3.82 2.27 -18.65
N GLU A 228 5.01 2.87 -18.73
CA GLU A 228 6.13 2.36 -19.54
C GLU A 228 6.87 1.21 -18.84
N SER A 229 6.98 1.27 -17.52
CA SER A 229 7.81 0.34 -16.74
C SER A 229 7.02 -0.65 -15.90
N ARG A 230 5.74 -0.38 -15.61
CA ARG A 230 4.86 -1.30 -14.88
C ARG A 230 3.76 -1.93 -15.74
N ASN A 231 3.63 -1.52 -17.00
CA ASN A 231 2.60 -1.98 -17.93
C ASN A 231 1.18 -1.77 -17.37
N ILE A 232 0.94 -0.63 -16.74
CA ILE A 232 -0.39 -0.25 -16.26
C ILE A 232 -1.09 0.54 -17.38
N PRO A 233 -2.30 0.14 -17.81
CA PRO A 233 -3.00 0.80 -18.91
C PRO A 233 -3.57 2.15 -18.46
N ASP A 234 -3.73 3.06 -19.44
CA ASP A 234 -4.15 4.44 -19.18
C ASP A 234 -5.56 4.57 -18.58
N ASP A 235 -6.46 3.64 -18.89
CA ASP A 235 -7.81 3.58 -18.32
C ASP A 235 -7.83 3.18 -16.84
N ARG A 236 -6.69 2.71 -16.31
CA ARG A 236 -6.47 2.37 -14.90
C ARG A 236 -5.50 3.33 -14.22
N LEU A 237 -5.12 4.44 -14.86
CA LEU A 237 -4.22 5.44 -14.32
C LEU A 237 -4.93 6.79 -14.17
N THR A 238 -4.70 7.44 -13.03
CA THR A 238 -5.12 8.83 -12.82
C THR A 238 -4.04 9.60 -12.07
N VAL A 239 -3.92 10.90 -12.36
CA VAL A 239 -2.99 11.79 -11.67
C VAL A 239 -3.79 12.73 -10.77
N ILE A 240 -3.57 12.64 -9.46
CA ILE A 240 -4.12 13.54 -8.46
C ILE A 240 -2.94 14.26 -7.79
N PRO A 241 -2.64 15.52 -8.18
CA PRO A 241 -1.53 16.28 -7.61
C PRO A 241 -1.61 16.39 -6.09
N LEU A 242 -0.46 16.33 -5.41
CA LEU A 242 -0.42 16.57 -3.97
C LEU A 242 -0.79 18.03 -3.68
N THR A 243 -1.87 18.24 -2.95
CA THR A 243 -2.23 19.55 -2.41
C THR A 243 -1.53 19.75 -1.08
N THR A 244 -0.95 20.94 -0.85
CA THR A 244 -0.38 21.30 0.44
C THR A 244 -1.02 22.58 0.95
N GLU A 245 -1.32 22.64 2.24
CA GLU A 245 -1.72 23.88 2.92
C GLU A 245 -0.49 24.73 3.34
N VAL A 246 0.71 24.37 2.87
CA VAL A 246 1.93 25.10 3.22
C VAL A 246 1.84 26.47 2.57
N ARG A 247 1.79 27.52 3.40
CA ARG A 247 1.98 28.89 2.92
C ARG A 247 3.37 28.96 2.29
N LEU A 248 3.42 29.31 1.00
CA LEU A 248 4.67 29.63 0.33
C LEU A 248 5.37 30.72 1.16
N GLN A 249 6.55 30.39 1.66
CA GLN A 249 7.42 31.39 2.27
C GLN A 249 8.24 32.01 1.15
N ASP A 250 8.28 33.35 1.10
CA ASP A 250 9.18 34.06 0.19
C ASP A 250 10.62 33.73 0.56
N ALA A 251 11.18 32.78 -0.18
CA ALA A 251 12.59 32.42 -0.14
C ALA A 251 13.42 33.59 -0.71
N LYS A 252 13.99 34.43 0.16
CA LYS A 252 15.01 35.40 -0.28
C LYS A 252 16.23 34.63 -0.78
N ARG A 253 16.80 35.01 -1.93
CA ARG A 253 18.03 34.39 -2.49
C ARG A 253 19.16 34.32 -1.46
N GLY A 254 19.29 35.35 -0.63
CA GLY A 254 20.26 35.41 0.47
C GLY A 254 20.10 34.29 1.53
N THR A 255 18.89 33.78 1.75
CA THR A 255 18.64 32.64 2.66
C THR A 255 19.37 31.38 2.22
N PHE A 256 19.52 31.20 0.90
CA PHE A 256 20.18 30.04 0.30
C PHE A 256 21.62 30.34 -0.15
N GLN A 257 22.15 31.52 0.20
CA GLN A 257 23.47 31.99 -0.25
C GLN A 257 23.63 31.94 -1.77
N LEU A 258 22.54 32.08 -2.52
CA LEU A 258 22.58 32.08 -3.98
C LEU A 258 23.08 33.45 -4.46
N PRO A 259 23.96 33.49 -5.48
CA PRO A 259 24.45 34.74 -6.02
C PRO A 259 23.30 35.60 -6.54
N GLU A 260 23.42 36.92 -6.38
CA GLU A 260 22.37 37.86 -6.77
C GLU A 260 22.17 37.93 -8.29
N SER A 261 23.12 37.44 -9.08
CA SER A 261 23.08 37.39 -10.54
C SER A 261 23.15 35.96 -11.08
N ALA A 262 22.07 35.56 -11.74
CA ALA A 262 22.00 34.50 -12.74
C ALA A 262 21.09 35.04 -13.85
#